data_AF-A0A0R1HFY6-F1
#
_entry.id   AF-A0A0R1HFY6-F1
#
_cell.length_a   1.000
_cell.length_b   1.000
_cell.length_c   1.000
_cell.angle_alpha   90.00
_cell.angle_beta   90.00
_cell.angle_gamma   90.00
#
_symmetry.space_group_name_H-M   'P 1'
#
loop_
_entity.id
_entity.type
_entity.pdbx_description
1 polymer ?
#
loop_
_entity_poly.entity_id
_entity_poly.type
_entity_poly.pdbx_seq_one_letter_code
_entity_poly.pdbx_strand_id
1 'polypeptide(L)'
;MFFSKIPLIYTHSYTPFRFLFLIYYFYQHPTAEIHLKGGDIMDTQYSQSVCLKGHQISSFITTSSENPKEFCEDCGSEVITHCPSCNKSINGYLQLDGVFGGYDVPVPSYCRNCSSPYPWTSTALESLKELINLQDELNDEEKDDFSSSLPDLISNGPKSKVAITKFNKYSSKISSGFRNFAVEIISSIASDVIVKSLTP
;
A
#
# COMPACT_ATOMS: atom_id res chain seq x y z
N MET A 1 -0.07 -7.51 -60.95
CA MET A 1 -1.27 -7.49 -60.08
C MET A 1 -0.96 -6.61 -58.90
N PHE A 2 -1.68 -5.49 -58.76
CA PHE A 2 -1.50 -4.49 -57.71
C PHE A 2 -1.94 -5.07 -56.37
N PHE A 3 -1.03 -5.23 -55.42
CA PHE A 3 -1.40 -5.47 -54.02
C PHE A 3 -1.78 -4.12 -53.39
N SER A 4 -3.08 -3.85 -53.33
CA SER A 4 -3.64 -2.74 -52.57
C SER A 4 -3.35 -2.98 -51.08
N LYS A 5 -2.34 -2.31 -50.52
CA LYS A 5 -2.19 -2.17 -49.08
C LYS A 5 -3.20 -1.13 -48.61
N ILE A 6 -4.35 -1.58 -48.12
CA ILE A 6 -5.32 -0.70 -47.45
C ILE A 6 -4.95 -0.64 -45.97
N PRO A 7 -4.46 0.48 -45.43
CA PRO A 7 -4.27 0.61 -44.00
C PRO A 7 -5.64 0.82 -43.36
N LEU A 8 -6.12 -0.18 -42.61
CA LEU A 8 -7.25 0.01 -41.70
C LEU A 8 -6.78 0.86 -40.51
N ILE A 9 -7.12 2.14 -40.56
CA ILE A 9 -6.91 3.06 -39.43
C ILE A 9 -7.98 2.74 -38.38
N TYR A 10 -7.55 2.20 -37.24
CA TYR A 10 -8.42 1.80 -36.14
C TYR A 10 -8.62 2.97 -35.16
N THR A 11 -9.86 3.38 -34.95
CA THR A 11 -10.25 4.25 -33.82
C THR A 11 -11.11 3.45 -32.83
N HIS A 12 -10.80 3.58 -31.54
CA HIS A 12 -11.32 2.78 -30.44
C HIS A 12 -12.76 3.16 -30.06
N SER A 13 -13.73 2.56 -30.74
CA SER A 13 -15.07 2.34 -30.19
C SER A 13 -15.43 0.87 -30.36
N TYR A 14 -15.49 0.15 -29.24
CA TYR A 14 -15.78 -1.28 -29.21
C TYR A 14 -17.30 -1.50 -29.21
N THR A 15 -17.84 -1.97 -30.33
CA THR A 15 -19.21 -2.49 -30.43
C THR A 15 -19.16 -4.01 -30.65
N PRO A 16 -20.13 -4.79 -30.13
CA PRO A 16 -20.11 -6.25 -30.16
C PRO A 16 -20.08 -6.86 -31.58
N PHE A 17 -20.49 -6.10 -32.60
CA PHE A 17 -20.38 -6.50 -34.01
C PHE A 17 -18.93 -6.68 -34.49
N ARG A 18 -17.94 -6.04 -33.85
CA ARG A 18 -16.53 -6.09 -34.27
C ARG A 18 -15.84 -7.41 -33.91
N PHE A 19 -16.31 -8.11 -32.88
CA PHE A 19 -15.73 -9.39 -32.45
C PHE A 19 -16.01 -10.52 -33.46
N LEU A 20 -17.25 -10.56 -33.99
CA LEU A 20 -17.63 -11.50 -35.04
C LEU A 20 -16.90 -11.26 -36.35
N PHE A 21 -16.62 -9.99 -36.68
CA PHE A 21 -15.85 -9.64 -37.88
C PHE A 21 -14.40 -10.11 -37.80
N LEU A 22 -13.75 -9.95 -36.63
CA LEU A 22 -12.38 -10.44 -36.42
C LEU A 22 -12.32 -11.97 -36.50
N ILE A 23 -13.27 -12.67 -35.88
CA ILE A 23 -13.35 -14.14 -35.96
C ILE A 23 -13.53 -14.60 -37.42
N TYR A 24 -14.43 -13.97 -38.18
CA TYR A 24 -14.64 -14.29 -39.60
C TYR A 24 -13.41 -13.99 -40.46
N TYR A 25 -12.70 -12.89 -40.17
CA TYR A 25 -11.51 -12.49 -40.90
C TYR A 25 -10.32 -13.43 -40.67
N PHE A 26 -10.04 -13.83 -39.41
CA PHE A 26 -9.00 -14.83 -39.11
C PHE A 26 -9.36 -16.24 -39.60
N TYR A 27 -10.66 -16.55 -39.69
CA TYR A 27 -11.11 -17.78 -40.34
C TYR A 27 -10.77 -17.80 -41.85
N GLN A 28 -10.85 -16.66 -42.54
CA GLN A 28 -10.45 -16.55 -43.96
C GLN A 28 -8.95 -16.34 -44.19
N HIS A 29 -8.23 -15.79 -43.21
CA HIS A 29 -6.82 -15.42 -43.32
C HIS A 29 -5.99 -15.93 -42.12
N PRO A 30 -5.66 -17.23 -42.08
CA PRO A 30 -5.04 -17.87 -40.91
C PRO A 30 -3.60 -17.41 -40.63
N THR A 31 -2.93 -16.72 -41.57
CA THR A 31 -1.58 -16.17 -41.42
C THR A 31 -1.55 -14.65 -41.24
N ALA A 32 -2.70 -14.01 -41.03
CA ALA A 32 -2.76 -12.57 -40.79
C ALA A 32 -2.16 -12.24 -39.41
N GLU A 33 -1.14 -11.38 -39.37
CA GLU A 33 -0.61 -10.81 -38.13
C GLU A 33 -1.34 -9.50 -37.81
N ILE A 34 -1.82 -9.36 -36.57
CA ILE A 34 -2.40 -8.12 -36.07
C ILE A 34 -1.27 -7.27 -35.50
N HIS A 35 -0.86 -6.25 -36.23
CA HIS A 35 -0.08 -5.17 -35.63
C HIS A 35 -1.03 -4.21 -34.91
N LEU A 36 -1.27 -4.48 -33.62
CA LEU A 36 -1.85 -3.49 -32.73
C LEU A 36 -0.86 -2.33 -32.66
N LYS A 37 -1.21 -1.18 -33.24
CA LYS A 37 -0.51 0.07 -32.89
C LYS A 37 -0.85 0.31 -31.42
N GLY A 38 0.14 0.14 -30.54
CA GLY A 38 0.02 0.52 -29.14
C GLY A 38 -0.35 1.98 -29.07
N GLY A 39 -1.63 2.27 -28.80
CA GLY A 39 -2.00 3.55 -28.23
C GLY A 39 -1.42 3.57 -26.82
N ASP A 40 -0.74 4.66 -26.46
CA ASP A 40 -0.12 4.82 -25.16
C ASP A 40 -1.19 4.61 -24.07
N ILE A 41 -1.11 3.46 -23.39
CA ILE A 41 -1.90 3.12 -22.20
C ILE A 41 -1.35 4.02 -21.10
N MET A 42 -2.11 5.01 -20.64
CA MET A 42 -1.58 6.01 -19.70
C MET A 42 -2.15 5.74 -18.31
N ASP A 43 -1.52 4.78 -17.62
CA ASP A 43 -1.80 4.51 -16.22
C ASP A 43 -1.69 5.81 -15.40
N THR A 44 -2.72 6.10 -14.61
CA THR A 44 -2.77 7.33 -13.81
C THR A 44 -2.52 7.00 -12.35
N GLN A 45 -1.39 7.46 -11.81
CA GLN A 45 -1.06 7.36 -10.40
C GLN A 45 -1.62 8.58 -9.65
N TYR A 46 -2.60 8.33 -8.78
CA TYR A 46 -3.11 9.33 -7.83
C TYR A 46 -2.24 9.39 -6.59
N SER A 47 -2.45 10.41 -5.78
CA SER A 47 -1.86 10.51 -4.45
C SER A 47 -2.89 10.21 -3.38
N GLN A 48 -2.44 9.94 -2.16
CA GLN A 48 -3.30 9.80 -1.00
C GLN A 48 -3.04 10.90 0.04
N SER A 49 -4.09 11.29 0.76
CA SER A 49 -4.03 12.16 1.92
C SER A 49 -4.22 11.34 3.19
N VAL A 50 -3.28 11.48 4.12
CA VAL A 50 -3.23 10.69 5.36
C VAL A 50 -2.89 11.62 6.51
N CYS A 51 -3.54 11.48 7.65
CA CYS A 51 -3.21 12.27 8.83
C CYS A 51 -1.91 11.82 9.49
N LEU A 52 -1.27 12.67 10.29
CA LEU A 52 -0.02 12.33 10.98
C LEU A 52 -0.15 11.10 11.91
N LYS A 53 -1.37 10.75 12.32
CA LYS A 53 -1.69 9.54 13.10
C LYS A 53 -2.08 8.32 12.26
N GLY A 54 -2.14 8.43 10.93
CA GLY A 54 -2.27 7.28 10.02
C GLY A 54 -3.67 7.01 9.47
N HIS A 55 -4.68 7.82 9.78
CA HIS A 55 -6.00 7.69 9.15
C HIS A 55 -5.96 8.18 7.70
N GLN A 56 -6.35 7.31 6.76
CA GLN A 56 -6.49 7.67 5.35
C GLN A 56 -7.74 8.52 5.16
N ILE A 57 -7.57 9.71 4.60
CA ILE A 57 -8.67 10.64 4.30
C ILE A 57 -9.17 10.40 2.87
N SER A 58 -8.25 10.26 1.93
CA SER A 58 -8.56 9.91 0.53
C SER A 58 -7.38 9.21 -0.13
N SER A 59 -7.66 8.23 -0.99
CA SER A 59 -6.65 7.55 -1.81
C SER A 59 -6.59 8.06 -3.25
N PHE A 60 -7.42 9.03 -3.61
CA PHE A 60 -7.63 9.46 -4.99
C PHE A 60 -7.58 11.00 -5.11
N ILE A 61 -6.49 11.60 -4.66
CA ILE A 61 -6.27 13.05 -4.82
C ILE A 61 -5.35 13.33 -6.00
N THR A 62 -5.65 14.40 -6.73
CA THR A 62 -4.75 14.97 -7.73
C THR A 62 -3.92 16.06 -7.04
N THR A 63 -2.61 16.08 -7.27
CA THR A 63 -1.63 16.93 -6.54
C THR A 63 -1.72 18.42 -6.89
N SER A 64 -2.84 18.90 -7.41
CA SER A 64 -2.95 20.16 -8.15
C SER A 64 -3.47 21.37 -7.37
N SER A 65 -3.64 21.32 -6.05
CA SER A 65 -3.93 22.53 -5.28
C SER A 65 -3.19 22.57 -3.95
N GLU A 66 -2.63 23.73 -3.66
CA GLU A 66 -2.37 24.21 -2.31
C GLU A 66 -3.69 24.14 -1.52
N ASN A 67 -4.02 22.96 -1.01
CA ASN A 67 -5.19 22.81 -0.17
C ASN A 67 -4.97 23.62 1.11
N PRO A 68 -6.02 24.28 1.64
CA PRO A 68 -5.96 24.82 2.98
C PRO A 68 -5.48 23.74 3.95
N LYS A 69 -4.84 24.14 5.05
CA LYS A 69 -4.37 23.19 6.06
C LYS A 69 -5.54 22.33 6.55
N GLU A 70 -5.54 21.06 6.14
CA GLU A 70 -6.57 20.07 6.48
C GLU A 70 -6.19 19.33 7.78
N PHE A 71 -7.20 18.94 8.55
CA PHE A 71 -7.06 18.18 9.78
C PHE A 71 -8.03 17.00 9.76
N CYS A 72 -7.61 15.88 10.33
CA CYS A 72 -8.43 14.68 10.43
C CYS A 72 -9.57 14.87 11.42
N GLU A 73 -10.81 14.56 11.00
CA GLU A 73 -12.00 14.66 11.83
C GLU A 73 -11.98 13.69 13.03
N ASP A 74 -11.37 12.51 12.87
CA ASP A 74 -11.34 11.49 13.93
C ASP A 74 -10.35 11.81 15.05
N CYS A 75 -9.22 12.43 14.72
CA CYS A 75 -8.08 12.51 15.65
C CYS A 75 -7.42 13.89 15.77
N GLY A 76 -7.90 14.88 15.01
CA GLY A 76 -7.45 16.27 15.01
C GLY A 76 -6.04 16.51 14.47
N SER A 77 -5.36 15.48 13.95
CA SER A 77 -3.99 15.65 13.44
C SER A 77 -3.96 16.20 12.02
N GLU A 78 -2.89 16.92 11.70
CA GLU A 78 -2.66 17.51 10.37
C GLU A 78 -2.65 16.42 9.29
N VAL A 79 -3.22 16.75 8.13
CA VAL A 79 -3.26 15.87 6.95
C VAL A 79 -2.09 16.19 6.03
N ILE A 80 -1.37 15.14 5.62
CA ILE A 80 -0.24 15.24 4.71
C ILE A 80 -0.51 14.45 3.43
N THR A 81 0.01 14.97 2.33
CA THR A 81 -0.04 14.34 0.99
C THR A 81 1.35 14.00 0.47
N HIS A 82 2.39 14.45 1.17
CA HIS A 82 3.79 14.28 0.82
C HIS A 82 4.57 13.73 2.01
N CYS A 83 5.60 12.93 1.72
CA CYS A 83 6.53 12.45 2.72
C CYS A 83 7.27 13.63 3.38
N PRO A 84 7.21 13.78 4.71
CA PRO A 84 7.89 14.88 5.41
C PRO A 84 9.42 14.87 5.24
N SER A 85 10.00 13.69 4.97
CA SER A 85 11.47 13.53 4.85
C SER A 85 12.02 13.87 3.47
N CYS A 86 11.27 13.64 2.39
CA CYS A 86 11.76 13.82 1.02
C CYS A 86 10.82 14.62 0.10
N ASN A 87 9.69 15.06 0.63
CA ASN A 87 8.65 15.83 -0.07
C ASN A 87 8.11 15.17 -1.35
N LYS A 88 8.24 13.85 -1.50
CA LYS A 88 7.57 13.10 -2.57
C LYS A 88 6.16 12.75 -2.17
N SER A 89 5.24 12.81 -3.13
CA SER A 89 3.84 12.48 -2.90
C SER A 89 3.68 11.05 -2.37
N ILE A 90 2.68 10.85 -1.51
CA ILE A 90 2.32 9.54 -1.00
C ILE A 90 1.44 8.87 -2.06
N ASN A 91 1.92 7.78 -2.66
CA ASN A 91 1.21 7.09 -3.74
C ASN A 91 -0.17 6.62 -3.26
N GLY A 92 -1.22 7.09 -3.93
CA GLY A 92 -2.58 6.62 -3.76
C GLY A 92 -2.95 5.54 -4.77
N TYR A 93 -4.20 5.59 -5.21
CA TYR A 93 -4.77 4.67 -6.17
C TYR A 93 -4.04 4.73 -7.52
N LEU A 94 -3.83 3.56 -8.12
CA LEU A 94 -3.31 3.43 -9.47
C LEU A 94 -4.48 3.03 -10.38
N GLN A 95 -4.89 3.95 -11.25
CA GLN A 95 -5.91 3.68 -12.24
C GLN A 95 -5.24 3.07 -13.48
N LEU A 96 -5.56 1.81 -13.74
CA LEU A 96 -5.15 1.09 -14.94
C LEU A 96 -6.24 1.23 -16.01
N ASP A 97 -5.85 1.64 -17.21
CA ASP A 97 -6.81 1.82 -18.31
C ASP A 97 -7.49 0.49 -18.69
N GLY A 98 -8.81 0.54 -18.86
CA GLY A 98 -9.63 -0.62 -19.23
C GLY A 98 -9.90 -1.61 -18.09
N VAL A 99 -9.40 -1.36 -16.88
CA VAL A 99 -9.71 -2.15 -15.68
C VAL A 99 -10.72 -1.39 -14.81
N PHE A 100 -11.93 -1.92 -14.70
CA PHE A 100 -12.96 -1.38 -13.81
C PHE A 100 -12.96 -2.17 -12.50
N GLY A 101 -12.55 -1.54 -11.42
CA GLY A 101 -12.55 -2.12 -10.07
C GLY A 101 -11.87 -1.23 -9.05
N GLY A 102 -12.51 -1.02 -7.90
CA GLY A 102 -11.89 -0.38 -6.74
C GLY A 102 -11.12 -1.43 -5.95
N TYR A 103 -9.86 -1.15 -5.63
CA TYR A 103 -9.10 -1.89 -4.63
C TYR A 103 -8.78 -0.94 -3.49
N ASP A 104 -8.82 -1.44 -2.26
CA ASP A 104 -8.39 -0.69 -1.09
C ASP A 104 -6.89 -0.38 -1.23
N VAL A 105 -6.55 0.90 -1.12
CA VAL A 105 -5.16 1.37 -1.18
C VAL A 105 -4.66 1.45 0.26
N PRO A 106 -3.75 0.56 0.70
CA PRO A 106 -3.26 0.61 2.06
C PRO A 106 -2.46 1.89 2.31
N VAL A 107 -2.50 2.36 3.56
CA VAL A 107 -1.61 3.42 4.03
C VAL A 107 -0.20 2.83 4.14
N PRO A 108 0.80 3.37 3.42
CA PRO A 108 2.16 2.82 3.46
C PRO A 108 2.85 3.16 4.78
N SER A 109 3.64 2.23 5.33
CA SER A 109 4.39 2.47 6.57
C SER A 109 5.75 3.15 6.34
N TYR A 110 6.32 2.94 5.14
CA TYR A 110 7.60 3.53 4.73
C TYR A 110 7.48 4.22 3.38
N CYS A 111 8.22 5.31 3.22
CA CYS A 111 8.26 6.03 1.95
C CYS A 111 8.97 5.19 0.88
N ARG A 112 8.31 4.97 -0.26
CA ARG A 112 8.92 4.28 -1.42
C ARG A 112 10.14 5.00 -1.99
N ASN A 113 10.24 6.32 -1.80
CA ASN A 113 11.28 7.15 -2.41
C ASN A 113 12.54 7.31 -1.56
N CYS A 114 12.40 7.43 -0.23
CA CYS A 114 13.53 7.65 0.69
C CYS A 114 13.66 6.60 1.80
N SER A 115 12.76 5.61 1.85
CA SER A 115 12.73 4.53 2.85
C SER A 115 12.54 4.98 4.30
N SER A 116 12.36 6.28 4.57
CA SER A 116 12.03 6.79 5.90
C SER A 116 10.64 6.30 6.34
N PRO A 117 10.44 5.95 7.61
CA PRO A 117 9.11 5.69 8.15
C PRO A 117 8.25 6.94 8.07
N TYR A 118 6.96 6.76 7.81
CA TYR A 118 6.02 7.86 7.96
C TYR A 118 5.74 8.17 9.44
N PRO A 119 5.21 9.37 9.77
CA PRO A 119 4.97 9.77 11.17
C PRO A 119 4.13 8.78 11.97
N TRP A 120 3.10 8.18 11.39
CA TRP A 120 2.27 7.17 12.04
C TRP A 120 3.04 5.89 12.37
N THR A 121 4.00 5.48 11.52
CA THR A 121 4.85 4.32 11.78
C THR A 121 5.85 4.58 12.89
N SER A 122 6.48 5.76 12.91
CA SER A 122 7.37 6.15 14.00
C SER A 122 6.63 6.22 15.33
N THR A 123 5.47 6.88 15.35
CA THR A 123 4.63 7.02 16.56
C THR A 123 4.20 5.66 17.08
N ALA A 124 3.76 4.76 16.20
CA ALA A 124 3.34 3.42 16.62
C ALA A 124 4.51 2.58 17.19
N LEU A 125 5.71 2.68 16.60
CA LEU A 125 6.92 2.05 17.16
C LEU A 125 7.31 2.62 18.52
N GLU A 126 7.19 3.92 18.71
CA GLU A 126 7.44 4.60 19.99
C GLU A 126 6.43 4.17 21.05
N SER A 127 5.14 4.16 20.72
CA SER A 127 4.07 3.69 21.62
C SER A 127 4.27 2.24 22.03
N LEU A 128 4.66 1.35 21.10
CA LEU A 128 4.96 -0.05 21.43
C LEU A 128 6.14 -0.18 22.39
N LYS A 129 7.21 0.61 22.21
CA LYS A 129 8.36 0.63 23.12
C LYS A 129 7.96 1.14 24.51
N GLU A 130 7.14 2.19 24.57
CA GLU A 130 6.60 2.69 25.83
C GLU A 130 5.78 1.61 26.54
N LEU A 131 4.87 0.94 25.83
CA LEU A 131 4.10 -0.18 26.39
C LEU A 131 4.99 -1.31 26.90
N ILE A 132 6.05 -1.68 26.18
CA ILE A 132 7.03 -2.70 26.63
C ILE A 132 7.74 -2.25 27.91
N ASN A 133 8.12 -0.98 28.00
CA ASN A 133 8.84 -0.44 29.15
C ASN A 133 7.99 -0.41 30.43
N LEU A 134 6.67 -0.32 30.30
CA LEU A 134 5.72 -0.40 31.41
C LEU A 134 5.54 -1.83 31.96
N GLN A 135 6.10 -2.86 31.33
CA GLN A 135 5.94 -4.24 31.79
C GLN A 135 7.00 -4.56 32.85
N ASP A 136 6.57 -4.76 34.08
CA ASP A 136 7.46 -5.09 35.21
C ASP A 136 7.95 -6.55 35.16
N GLU A 137 7.28 -7.41 34.40
CA GLU A 137 7.62 -8.82 34.23
C GLU A 137 8.85 -9.05 33.34
N LEU A 138 9.26 -8.05 32.56
CA LEU A 138 10.45 -8.11 31.72
C LEU A 138 11.61 -7.36 32.39
N ASN A 139 12.80 -7.96 32.36
CA ASN A 139 14.02 -7.25 32.73
C ASN A 139 14.51 -6.33 31.59
N ASP A 140 15.49 -5.48 31.87
CA ASP A 140 16.00 -4.48 30.91
C ASP A 140 16.55 -5.11 29.62
N GLU A 141 17.27 -6.23 29.72
CA GLU A 141 17.79 -6.96 28.54
C GLU A 141 16.64 -7.49 27.66
N GLU A 142 15.57 -7.99 28.29
CA GLU A 142 14.39 -8.47 27.58
C GLU A 142 13.59 -7.32 26.94
N LYS A 143 13.46 -6.18 27.62
CA LYS A 143 12.82 -4.97 27.08
C LYS A 143 13.56 -4.45 25.84
N ASP A 144 14.89 -4.43 25.91
CA ASP A 144 15.74 -4.02 24.79
C ASP A 144 15.69 -5.02 23.63
N ASP A 145 15.76 -6.33 23.92
CA ASP A 145 15.68 -7.38 22.91
C ASP A 145 14.31 -7.43 22.22
N PHE A 146 13.23 -7.13 22.95
CA PHE A 146 11.89 -7.02 22.41
C PHE A 146 11.74 -5.76 21.55
N SER A 147 12.09 -4.60 22.10
CA SER A 147 11.97 -3.29 21.44
C SER A 147 12.76 -3.21 20.14
N SER A 148 13.96 -3.79 20.11
CA SER A 148 14.82 -3.84 18.91
C SER A 148 14.25 -4.71 17.79
N SER A 149 13.33 -5.62 18.09
CA SER A 149 12.70 -6.50 17.10
C SER A 149 11.45 -5.90 16.44
N LEU A 150 10.88 -4.83 17.00
CA LEU A 150 9.64 -4.22 16.50
C LEU A 150 9.70 -3.77 15.03
N PRO A 151 10.78 -3.13 14.53
CA PRO A 151 10.84 -2.71 13.12
C PRO A 151 10.76 -3.88 12.14
N ASP A 152 11.28 -5.05 12.52
CA ASP A 152 11.24 -6.27 11.72
C ASP A 152 9.83 -6.90 11.67
N LEU A 153 8.91 -6.56 12.59
CA LEU A 153 7.50 -6.93 12.46
C LEU A 153 6.82 -6.14 11.34
N ILE A 154 7.22 -4.88 11.12
CA ILE A 154 6.58 -3.99 10.14
C ILE A 154 7.10 -4.27 8.72
N SER A 155 8.41 -4.51 8.58
CA SER A 155 9.09 -4.58 7.29
C SER A 155 8.81 -5.85 6.46
N ASN A 156 8.11 -6.86 7.01
CA ASN A 156 7.75 -8.12 6.36
C ASN A 156 8.90 -8.73 5.51
N GLY A 157 10.03 -8.98 6.15
CA GLY A 157 11.24 -9.56 5.55
C GLY A 157 11.70 -10.85 6.23
N PRO A 158 12.88 -11.38 5.87
CA PRO A 158 13.40 -12.63 6.46
C PRO A 158 13.50 -12.61 7.99
N LYS A 159 13.79 -11.44 8.58
CA LYS A 159 13.85 -11.25 10.04
C LYS A 159 12.49 -11.21 10.72
N SER A 160 11.39 -11.03 10.00
CA SER A 160 10.05 -10.97 10.58
C SER A 160 9.67 -12.25 11.31
N LYS A 161 10.15 -13.42 10.86
CA LYS A 161 9.93 -14.69 11.59
C LYS A 161 10.56 -14.66 12.98
N VAL A 162 11.77 -14.13 13.11
CA VAL A 162 12.46 -13.97 14.39
C VAL A 162 11.70 -12.98 15.27
N ALA A 163 11.26 -11.86 14.68
CA ALA A 163 10.49 -10.85 15.39
C ALA A 163 9.14 -11.39 15.89
N ILE A 164 8.43 -12.19 15.09
CA ILE A 164 7.20 -12.89 15.50
C ILE A 164 7.48 -13.86 16.64
N THR A 165 8.57 -14.64 16.56
CA THR A 165 8.98 -15.54 17.66
C THR A 165 9.27 -14.77 18.95
N LYS A 166 10.00 -13.66 18.87
CA LYS A 166 10.27 -12.78 20.01
C LYS A 166 8.99 -12.19 20.58
N PHE A 167 8.10 -11.69 19.72
CA PHE A 167 6.79 -11.17 20.14
C PHE A 167 6.00 -12.22 20.92
N ASN A 168 5.88 -13.45 20.42
CA ASN A 168 5.17 -14.52 21.10
C ASN A 168 5.87 -14.94 22.41
N LYS A 169 7.21 -15.01 22.42
CA LYS A 169 8.00 -15.32 23.61
C LYS A 169 7.75 -14.30 24.72
N TYR A 170 7.91 -13.00 24.42
CA TYR A 170 7.81 -11.95 25.43
C TYR A 170 6.37 -11.66 25.83
N SER A 171 5.43 -11.60 24.88
CA SER A 171 4.00 -11.39 25.20
C SER A 171 3.42 -12.52 26.04
N SER A 172 3.95 -13.75 25.97
CA SER A 172 3.51 -14.86 26.85
C SER A 172 3.97 -14.73 28.30
N LYS A 173 4.98 -13.89 28.58
CA LYS A 173 5.44 -13.58 29.95
C LYS A 173 4.63 -12.46 30.61
N ILE A 174 3.90 -11.69 29.81
CA ILE A 174 3.17 -10.49 30.21
C ILE A 174 1.66 -10.82 30.25
N SER A 175 0.85 -9.94 30.85
CA SER A 175 -0.61 -10.01 30.79
C SER A 175 -1.17 -10.08 29.35
N SER A 176 -2.27 -10.80 29.17
CA SER A 176 -2.98 -10.89 27.87
C SER A 176 -3.51 -9.54 27.38
N GLY A 177 -3.73 -8.57 28.29
CA GLY A 177 -4.13 -7.21 27.95
C GLY A 177 -3.08 -6.50 27.09
N PHE A 178 -1.79 -6.61 27.45
CA PHE A 178 -0.69 -6.05 26.66
C PHE A 178 -0.71 -6.58 25.22
N ARG A 179 -0.86 -7.91 25.05
CA ARG A 179 -0.83 -8.55 23.74
C ARG A 179 -1.91 -7.97 22.81
N ASN A 180 -3.12 -7.75 23.33
CA ASN A 180 -4.22 -7.20 22.53
C ASN A 180 -3.92 -5.77 22.06
N PHE A 181 -3.48 -4.90 22.97
CA PHE A 181 -3.09 -3.52 22.61
C PHE A 181 -1.92 -3.48 21.63
N ALA A 182 -0.92 -4.33 21.83
CA ALA A 182 0.23 -4.39 20.94
C ALA A 182 -0.18 -4.85 19.53
N VAL A 183 -1.05 -5.87 19.42
CA VAL A 183 -1.57 -6.34 18.12
C VAL A 183 -2.40 -5.27 17.42
N GLU A 184 -3.20 -4.50 18.16
CA GLU A 184 -3.98 -3.37 17.62
C GLU A 184 -3.07 -2.27 17.04
N ILE A 185 -2.00 -1.90 17.75
CA ILE A 185 -1.04 -0.92 17.23
C ILE A 185 -0.31 -1.48 16.01
N ILE A 186 0.13 -2.74 16.07
CA ILE A 186 0.84 -3.39 14.95
C ILE A 186 -0.05 -3.51 13.71
N SER A 187 -1.34 -3.81 13.85
CA SER A 187 -2.24 -3.97 12.71
C SER A 187 -2.45 -2.70 11.91
N SER A 188 -2.28 -1.53 12.53
CA SER A 188 -2.35 -0.24 11.83
C SER A 188 -1.18 0.05 10.90
N ILE A 189 -0.05 -0.66 11.04
CA ILE A 189 1.20 -0.38 10.32
C ILE A 189 1.85 -1.61 9.67
N ALA A 190 1.46 -2.83 10.03
CA ALA A 190 2.05 -4.06 9.50
C ALA A 190 1.17 -4.66 8.40
N SER A 191 1.78 -5.53 7.58
CA SER A 191 1.02 -6.26 6.57
C SER A 191 0.07 -7.29 7.19
N ASP A 192 -1.04 -7.58 6.50
CA ASP A 192 -1.98 -8.63 6.89
C ASP A 192 -1.31 -9.98 7.20
N VAL A 193 -0.21 -10.30 6.52
CA VAL A 193 0.56 -11.54 6.74
C VAL A 193 1.13 -11.57 8.16
N ILE A 194 1.69 -10.46 8.61
CA ILE A 194 2.23 -10.33 9.96
C ILE A 194 1.09 -10.34 10.97
N VAL A 195 0.03 -9.55 10.73
CA VAL A 195 -1.14 -9.48 11.63
C VAL A 195 -1.73 -10.86 11.85
N LYS A 196 -1.98 -11.63 10.78
CA LYS A 196 -2.49 -13.01 10.85
C LYS A 196 -1.56 -13.96 11.60
N SER A 197 -0.25 -13.70 11.60
CA SER A 197 0.72 -14.50 12.36
C SER A 197 0.74 -14.16 13.85
N LEU A 198 0.22 -12.99 14.23
CA LEU A 198 0.11 -12.51 15.61
C LEU A 198 -1.28 -12.75 16.20
N THR A 199 -2.31 -13.03 15.40
CA THR A 199 -3.64 -13.41 15.89
C THR A 199 -3.79 -14.94 15.89
N PRO A 200 -4.41 -15.55 16.92
CA PRO A 200 -4.77 -16.97 16.92
C PRO A 200 -5.70 -17.35 15.75
#